data_AF-A0A3E0CJ54-F1
#
_entry.id   AF-A0A3E0CJ54-F1
#
_cell.length_a   1.000
_cell.length_b   1.000
_cell.length_c   1.000
_cell.angle_alpha   90.00
_cell.angle_beta   90.00
_cell.angle_gamma   90.00
#
_symmetry.space_group_name_H-M   'P 1'
#
loop_
_entity.id
_entity.type
_entity.pdbx_description
1 polymer ?
#
loop_
_entity_poly.entity_id
_entity_poly.type
_entity_poly.pdbx_seq_one_letter_code
_entity_poly.pdbx_strand_id
1 'polypeptide(L)' 'MSTKANDSEDVRAFVQTAEQGGEFVWVITLVDFAAQKVKRSMVSDDTFAMRAAAQDAGEAHLKGLTEDR' A
#
# COMPACT_ATOMS: atom_id res chain seq x y z
N MET A 1 2.79 -27.18 20.67
CA MET A 1 2.64 -27.33 19.21
C MET A 1 2.04 -26.04 18.66
N SER A 2 2.75 -25.44 17.70
CA SER A 2 2.40 -24.35 16.76
C SER A 2 2.03 -22.96 17.31
N THR A 3 3.08 -22.12 17.40
CA THR A 3 3.05 -20.65 17.35
C THR A 3 2.40 -20.20 16.04
N LYS A 4 1.17 -19.67 16.09
CA LYS A 4 0.60 -18.90 14.98
C LYS A 4 0.83 -17.43 15.32
N ALA A 5 1.93 -16.89 14.82
CA ALA A 5 2.31 -15.50 15.02
C ALA A 5 1.14 -14.60 14.58
N ASN A 6 0.75 -13.67 15.46
CA ASN A 6 -0.12 -12.52 15.17
C ASN A 6 0.62 -11.52 14.26
N ASP A 7 1.17 -11.97 13.13
CA ASP A 7 1.93 -11.17 12.17
C ASP A 7 1.07 -10.10 11.44
N SER A 8 -0.21 -9.96 11.82
CA SER A 8 -1.21 -9.12 11.14
C SER A 8 -1.70 -7.92 11.95
N GLU A 9 -1.48 -7.84 13.26
CA GLU A 9 -1.97 -6.69 14.06
C GLU A 9 -1.05 -5.46 13.92
N ASP A 10 0.24 -5.70 13.72
CA ASP A 10 1.26 -4.65 13.61
C ASP A 10 1.61 -4.26 12.16
N VAL A 11 1.05 -4.96 11.18
CA VAL A 11 1.26 -4.62 9.76
C VAL A 11 0.13 -3.70 9.30
N ARG A 12 0.48 -2.48 8.89
CA ARG A 12 -0.47 -1.56 8.27
C ARG A 12 -0.01 -1.20 6.87
N ALA A 13 -0.98 -1.08 5.99
CA ALA A 13 -0.74 -0.60 4.65
C ALA A 13 -1.15 0.88 4.53
N PHE A 14 -0.38 1.63 3.76
CA PHE A 14 -0.63 3.05 3.49
C PHE A 14 -0.60 3.29 2.00
N VAL A 15 -1.59 4.04 1.52
CA VAL A 15 -1.60 4.59 0.17
C VAL A 15 -0.97 5.97 0.23
N GLN A 16 0.04 6.20 -0.59
CA GLN A 16 0.61 7.49 -0.86
C GLN A 16 0.54 7.77 -2.35
N THR A 17 0.55 9.04 -2.73
CA THR A 17 0.63 9.45 -4.13
C THR A 17 1.94 10.18 -4.34
N ALA A 18 2.67 9.82 -5.38
CA ALA A 18 3.89 10.50 -5.80
C ALA A 18 3.69 11.11 -7.18
N GLU A 19 4.27 12.28 -7.43
CA GLU A 19 4.35 12.84 -8.77
C GLU A 19 5.52 12.20 -9.53
N GLN A 20 5.28 11.72 -10.74
CA GLN A 20 6.28 11.16 -11.63
C GLN A 20 6.09 11.76 -13.03
N GLY A 21 7.05 12.54 -13.50
CA GLY A 21 7.07 13.04 -14.88
C GLY A 21 5.93 14.00 -15.24
N GLY A 22 5.32 14.69 -14.26
CA GLY A 22 4.16 15.56 -14.47
C GLY A 22 2.81 14.86 -14.32
N GLU A 23 2.82 13.56 -14.01
CA GLU A 23 1.64 12.75 -13.68
C GLU A 23 1.76 12.23 -12.25
N PHE A 24 0.75 11.51 -11.76
CA PHE A 24 0.71 10.96 -10.41
C PHE A 24 0.65 9.45 -10.43
N VAL A 25 1.40 8.78 -9.57
CA VAL A 25 1.31 7.35 -9.31
C VAL A 25 0.89 7.13 -7.87
N TRP A 26 0.16 6.05 -7.59
CA TRP A 26 -0.02 5.59 -6.22
C TRP A 26 1.12 4.66 -5.81
N VAL A 27 1.43 4.70 -4.52
CA VAL A 27 2.42 3.87 -3.85
C VAL A 27 1.77 3.28 -2.62
N ILE A 28 1.64 1.96 -2.57
CA ILE A 28 1.13 1.23 -1.42
C ILE A 28 2.31 0.64 -0.66
N THR A 29 2.47 1.05 0.60
CA THR A 29 3.54 0.56 1.46
C THR A 29 2.96 -0.21 2.64
N LEU A 30 3.39 -1.46 2.80
CA LEU A 30 3.10 -2.30 3.95
C LEU A 30 4.24 -2.12 4.96
N VAL A 31 3.92 -1.57 6.12
CA VAL A 31 4.85 -1.33 7.22
C VAL A 31 4.51 -2.24 8.37
N ASP A 32 5.50 -2.99 8.83
CA ASP A 32 5.46 -3.75 10.07
C ASP A 32 5.99 -2.85 11.19
N PHE A 33 5.08 -2.39 12.06
CA PHE A 33 5.42 -1.48 13.15
C PHE A 33 6.12 -2.19 14.29
N ALA A 34 5.87 -3.48 14.51
CA ALA A 34 6.55 -4.26 15.53
C ALA A 34 8.05 -4.43 15.21
N ALA A 35 8.37 -4.75 13.96
CA ALA A 35 9.73 -4.87 13.46
C ALA A 35 10.34 -3.53 12.99
N GLN A 36 9.54 -2.46 12.96
CA GLN A 36 9.90 -1.13 12.44
C GLN A 36 10.50 -1.21 11.02
N LYS A 37 9.88 -2.03 10.17
CA LYS A 37 10.39 -2.33 8.82
C LYS A 37 9.30 -2.18 7.78
N VAL A 38 9.70 -1.68 6.62
CA VAL A 38 8.87 -1.77 5.42
C VAL A 38 8.91 -3.21 4.92
N LYS A 39 7.78 -3.90 4.97
CA LYS A 39 7.64 -5.27 4.46
C LYS A 39 7.58 -5.30 2.95
N ARG A 40 6.85 -4.37 2.34
CA ARG A 40 6.65 -4.31 0.89
C ARG A 40 6.25 -2.90 0.46
N SER A 41 6.74 -2.49 -0.70
CA SER A 41 6.27 -1.30 -1.40
C SER A 41 5.84 -1.71 -2.80
N MET A 42 4.69 -1.21 -3.24
CA MET A 42 4.14 -1.41 -4.58
C MET A 42 3.86 -0.03 -5.16
N VAL A 43 4.27 0.18 -6.39
CA VAL A 43 3.97 1.40 -7.15
C VAL A 43 3.03 1.02 -8.28
N SER A 44 2.09 1.91 -8.60
CA SER A 44 1.28 1.78 -9.80
C SER A 44 2.17 1.77 -11.03
N ASP A 45 1.89 0.86 -11.97
CA ASP A 45 2.43 0.94 -13.32
C ASP A 45 1.69 2.04 -14.13
N ASP A 46 0.42 2.27 -13.79
CA ASP A 46 -0.43 3.28 -14.42
C ASP A 46 -0.18 4.67 -13.82
N THR A 47 -0.11 5.68 -14.68
CA THR A 47 0.03 7.10 -14.31
C THR A 47 -1.31 7.82 -14.44
N PHE A 48 -1.60 8.68 -13.47
CA PHE A 48 -2.86 9.40 -13.35
C PHE A 48 -2.63 10.89 -13.55
N ALA A 49 -3.48 11.54 -14.33
CA ALA A 49 -3.40 13.00 -14.54
C ALA A 49 -3.70 13.82 -13.25
N MET A 50 -4.39 13.22 -12.27
CA MET A 50 -4.74 13.89 -11.02
C MET A 50 -4.30 13.06 -9.82
N ARG A 51 -3.74 13.75 -8.82
CA ARG A 51 -3.37 13.15 -7.53
C ARG A 51 -4.53 12.42 -6.87
N ALA A 52 -5.73 13.02 -6.91
CA ALA A 52 -6.93 12.42 -6.31
C ALA A 52 -7.31 11.10 -7.00
N ALA A 53 -7.12 10.99 -8.32
CA ALA A 53 -7.38 9.76 -9.05
C ALA A 53 -6.35 8.67 -8.70
N ALA A 54 -5.07 9.03 -8.60
CA ALA A 54 -4.05 8.09 -8.11
C ALA A 54 -4.40 7.60 -6.70
N GLN A 55 -4.80 8.51 -5.80
CA GLN A 55 -5.16 8.16 -4.43
C GLN A 55 -6.34 7.20 -4.38
N ASP A 56 -7.44 7.52 -5.06
CA ASP A 56 -8.64 6.68 -5.11
C ASP A 56 -8.34 5.29 -5.68
N ALA A 57 -7.58 5.22 -6.78
CA ALA A 57 -7.16 3.95 -7.36
C ALA A 57 -6.27 3.13 -6.41
N GLY A 58 -5.35 3.78 -5.70
CA GLY A 58 -4.51 3.14 -4.69
C GLY A 58 -5.31 2.63 -3.49
N GLU A 59 -6.32 3.38 -3.03
CA GLU A 59 -7.21 2.97 -1.95
C GLU A 59 -8.12 1.80 -2.36
N ALA A 60 -8.66 1.84 -3.58
CA ALA A 60 -9.42 0.73 -4.15
C ALA A 60 -8.57 -0.55 -4.27
N HIS A 61 -7.32 -0.42 -4.75
CA HIS A 61 -6.38 -1.53 -4.83
C HIS A 61 -6.02 -2.09 -3.45
N LEU A 62 -5.74 -1.21 -2.48
CA LEU A 62 -5.45 -1.61 -1.11
C LEU A 62 -6.64 -2.35 -0.47
N LYS A 63 -7.87 -1.88 -0.70
CA LYS A 63 -9.07 -2.54 -0.22
C LYS A 63 -9.20 -3.95 -0.81
N GLY A 64 -9.00 -4.11 -2.12
CA GLY A 64 -9.00 -5.43 -2.76
C GLY A 64 -7.94 -6.39 -2.20
N LEU A 65 -6.74 -5.88 -1.89
CA LEU A 65 -5.69 -6.69 -1.23
C LEU A 65 -6.06 -7.10 0.21
N THR A 66 -6.86 -6.30 0.91
CA THR A 66 -7.32 -6.64 2.26
C THR A 66 -8.40 -7.71 2.22
N GLU A 67 -9.26 -7.68 1.19
CA GLU A 67 -10.34 -8.65 0.98
C GLU A 67 -9.84 -10.02 0.47
N ASP A 68 -8.66 -10.07 -0.15
CA ASP A 68 -8.00 -11.30 -0.62
C ASP A 68 -7.34 -12.13 0.52
N ARG A 69 -7.29 -11.60 1.76
CA ARG A 69 -6.59 -12.22 2.89
C ARG A 69 -7.44 -13.17 3.75
#